data_AF-A0A7W8HY85-F1
#
_entry.id   AF-A0A7W8HY85-F1
#
_cell.length_a   1.000
_cell.length_b   1.000
_cell.length_c   1.000
_cell.angle_alpha   90.00
_cell.angle_beta   90.00
_cell.angle_gamma   90.00
#
_symmetry.space_group_name_H-M   'P 1'
#
loop_
_entity.id
_entity.type
_entity.pdbx_description
1 polymer ?
#
loop_
_entity_poly.entity_id
_entity_poly.type
_entity_poly.pdbx_seq_one_letter_code
_entity_poly.pdbx_strand_id
1 'polypeptide(L)'
;MTLSDLTASVLRISDIYAAEHGIERSGDWALLKLQEELGELTAEHLRMSGRARGEADAGKLGDEAADVLGMLLIYCDRAGIDLETAMQRKWLHWLEAKA
;
A
#
# COMPACT_ATOMS: atom_id res chain seq x y z
N MET A 1 10.46 -13.95 -1.29
CA MET A 1 9.33 -13.35 -0.56
C MET A 1 8.14 -13.40 -1.48
N THR A 2 7.08 -14.08 -1.07
CA THR A 2 5.79 -14.07 -1.79
C THR A 2 4.95 -12.86 -1.37
N LEU A 3 3.82 -12.62 -2.04
CA LEU A 3 2.86 -11.60 -1.63
C LEU A 3 2.30 -11.91 -0.24
N SER A 4 2.04 -13.19 0.05
CA SER A 4 1.60 -13.68 1.35
C SER A 4 2.62 -13.43 2.47
N ASP A 5 3.91 -13.70 2.23
CA ASP A 5 5.00 -13.39 3.18
C ASP A 5 5.06 -11.89 3.50
N LEU A 6 4.91 -11.05 2.46
CA LEU A 6 4.93 -9.61 2.59
C LEU A 6 3.73 -9.10 3.39
N THR A 7 2.52 -9.56 3.06
CA THR A 7 1.29 -9.21 3.80
C THR A 7 1.43 -9.54 5.28
N ALA A 8 1.89 -10.74 5.63
CA ALA A 8 2.08 -11.14 7.02
C ALA A 8 3.08 -10.24 7.76
N SER A 9 4.17 -9.85 7.09
CA SER A 9 5.20 -8.97 7.68
C SER A 9 4.65 -7.55 7.91
N VAL A 10 3.94 -6.99 6.93
CA VAL A 10 3.35 -5.65 7.02
C VAL A 10 2.26 -5.60 8.09
N LEU A 11 1.39 -6.62 8.18
CA LEU A 11 0.37 -6.69 9.22
C LEU A 11 1.00 -6.69 10.62
N ARG A 12 2.07 -7.45 10.82
CA ARG A 12 2.80 -7.48 12.09
C ARG A 12 3.40 -6.11 12.45
N ILE A 13 3.96 -5.40 11.47
CA ILE A 13 4.45 -4.02 11.69
C ILE A 13 3.30 -3.09 12.05
N SER A 14 2.17 -3.19 11.34
CA SER A 14 0.96 -2.41 11.63
C SER A 14 0.41 -2.67 13.03
N ASP A 15 0.47 -3.92 13.52
CA ASP A 15 0.06 -4.28 14.88
C ASP A 15 0.94 -3.64 15.95
N ILE A 16 2.26 -3.66 15.73
CA ILE A 16 3.23 -2.99 16.62
C ILE A 16 2.94 -1.49 16.66
N TYR A 17 2.82 -0.86 15.49
CA TYR A 17 2.54 0.57 15.37
C TYR A 17 1.23 0.96 16.08
N ALA A 18 0.15 0.20 15.87
CA ALA A 18 -1.12 0.48 16.52
C ALA A 18 -1.06 0.35 18.05
N ALA A 19 -0.32 -0.65 18.56
CA ALA A 19 -0.12 -0.83 19.99
C ALA A 19 0.71 0.30 20.61
N GLU A 20 1.79 0.73 19.94
CA GLU A 20 2.66 1.81 20.42
C GLU A 20 1.95 3.17 20.43
N HIS A 21 1.10 3.43 19.45
CA HIS A 21 0.41 4.72 19.29
C HIS A 21 -1.03 4.76 19.81
N GLY A 22 -1.53 3.65 20.37
CA GLY A 22 -2.91 3.57 20.88
C GLY A 22 -3.97 3.79 19.80
N ILE A 23 -3.70 3.37 18.57
CA ILE A 23 -4.58 3.60 17.42
C ILE A 23 -5.65 2.52 17.37
N GLU A 24 -6.91 2.93 17.50
CA GLU A 24 -8.03 2.07 17.19
C GLU A 24 -8.20 1.97 15.67
N ARG A 25 -7.73 0.87 15.08
CA ARG A 25 -7.85 0.62 13.63
C ARG A 25 -9.26 0.17 13.23
N SER A 26 -10.34 0.75 13.77
CA SER A 26 -11.71 0.33 13.49
C SER A 26 -12.33 1.06 12.29
N GLY A 27 -13.43 0.52 11.76
CA GLY A 27 -14.17 1.12 10.64
C GLY A 27 -13.33 1.33 9.38
N ASP A 28 -13.29 2.57 8.90
CA ASP A 28 -12.68 2.97 7.63
C ASP A 28 -11.18 3.27 7.73
N TRP A 29 -10.54 3.05 8.90
CA TRP A 29 -9.16 3.47 9.17
C TRP A 29 -8.16 3.05 8.08
N ALA A 30 -8.18 1.79 7.66
CA ALA A 30 -7.23 1.29 6.67
C ALA A 30 -7.44 1.94 5.28
N LEU A 31 -8.69 2.25 4.93
CA LEU A 31 -9.02 2.93 3.67
C LEU A 31 -8.56 4.39 3.71
N LEU A 32 -8.78 5.08 4.82
CA LEU A 32 -8.36 6.47 5.00
C LEU A 32 -6.83 6.59 5.01
N LYS A 33 -6.13 5.69 5.69
CA LYS A 33 -4.66 5.62 5.65
C LYS A 33 -4.14 5.30 4.25
N LEU A 34 -4.77 4.38 3.51
CA LEU A 34 -4.41 4.16 2.10
C LEU A 34 -4.56 5.43 1.24
N GLN A 35 -5.60 6.23 1.48
CA GLN A 35 -5.76 7.52 0.79
C GLN A 35 -4.66 8.52 1.19
N GLU A 36 -4.27 8.53 2.47
CA GLU A 36 -3.19 9.36 3.00
C GLU A 36 -1.87 9.04 2.28
N GLU A 37 -1.44 7.77 2.26
CA GLU A 37 -0.18 7.35 1.60
C GLU A 37 -0.19 7.65 0.10
N LEU A 38 -1.35 7.50 -0.56
CA LEU A 38 -1.49 7.88 -1.96
C LEU A 38 -1.30 9.39 -2.17
N GLY A 39 -1.74 10.20 -1.22
CA GLY A 39 -1.53 11.64 -1.20
C GLY A 39 -0.05 12.01 -1.08
N GLU A 40 0.68 11.33 -0.17
CA GLU A 40 2.12 11.53 0.03
C GLU A 40 2.93 11.10 -1.21
N LEU A 41 2.63 9.92 -1.78
CA LEU A 41 3.17 9.48 -3.06
C LEU A 41 2.91 10.49 -4.19
N THR A 42 1.70 11.04 -4.25
CA THR A 42 1.34 12.06 -5.24
C THR A 42 2.16 13.34 -5.04
N ALA A 43 2.33 13.78 -3.80
CA ALA A 43 3.12 14.96 -3.48
C ALA A 43 4.59 14.80 -3.90
N GLU A 44 5.22 13.65 -3.59
CA GLU A 44 6.60 13.36 -3.99
C GLU A 44 6.73 13.22 -5.51
N HIS A 45 5.76 12.58 -6.19
CA HIS A 45 5.72 12.52 -7.65
C HIS A 45 5.67 13.92 -8.28
N LEU A 46 4.89 14.85 -7.70
CA LEU A 46 4.82 16.22 -8.18
C LEU A 46 6.12 16.99 -7.93
N ARG A 47 6.83 16.74 -6.82
CA ARG A 47 8.17 17.33 -6.57
C ARG A 47 9.19 16.82 -7.59
N MET A 48 9.22 15.51 -7.82
CA MET A 48 10.09 14.88 -8.83
C MET A 48 9.88 15.42 -10.24
N SER A 49 8.65 15.84 -10.56
CA SER A 49 8.30 16.42 -11.86
C SER A 49 8.34 17.95 -11.91
N GLY A 50 8.83 18.62 -10.85
CA GLY A 50 8.94 20.08 -10.78
C GLY A 50 7.60 20.82 -10.69
N ARG A 51 6.52 20.12 -10.31
CA ARG A 51 5.14 20.63 -10.22
C ARG A 51 4.69 20.92 -8.80
N ALA A 52 5.55 20.69 -7.80
CA ALA A 52 5.33 21.03 -6.41
C ALA A 52 6.55 21.74 -5.82
N ARG A 53 6.36 22.39 -4.66
CA ARG A 53 7.45 23.00 -3.89
C ARG A 53 8.21 21.94 -3.11
N GLY A 54 9.49 22.20 -2.84
CA GLY A 54 10.38 21.31 -2.10
C GLY A 54 11.42 20.62 -3.00
N GLU A 55 12.41 19.99 -2.39
CA GLU A 55 13.41 19.21 -3.10
C GLU A 55 12.83 17.87 -3.54
N ALA A 56 13.21 17.43 -4.74
CA ALA A 56 12.87 16.14 -5.29
C ALA A 56 13.75 15.05 -4.65
N ASP A 57 13.13 13.99 -4.16
CA ASP A 57 13.82 12.88 -3.51
C ASP A 57 13.29 11.54 -4.04
N ALA A 58 14.11 10.88 -4.87
CA ALA A 58 13.74 9.59 -5.46
C ALA A 58 13.70 8.45 -4.42
N GLY A 59 14.42 8.59 -3.30
CA GLY A 59 14.36 7.66 -2.19
C GLY A 59 12.99 7.72 -1.53
N LYS A 60 12.55 8.93 -1.17
CA LYS A 60 11.20 9.15 -0.61
C LYS A 60 10.11 8.67 -1.55
N LEU A 61 10.21 8.94 -2.86
CA LEU A 61 9.23 8.42 -3.82
C LEU A 61 9.08 6.89 -3.74
N GLY A 62 10.20 6.17 -3.55
CA GLY A 62 10.20 4.73 -3.35
C GLY A 62 9.57 4.31 -2.03
N ASP A 63 9.85 5.03 -0.95
CA ASP A 63 9.28 4.81 0.38
C ASP A 63 7.75 5.01 0.34
N GLU A 64 7.27 6.11 -0.21
CA GLU A 64 5.82 6.38 -0.34
C GLU A 64 5.10 5.32 -1.21
N ALA A 65 5.77 4.81 -2.24
CA ALA A 65 5.22 3.73 -3.05
C ALA A 65 5.12 2.41 -2.25
N ALA A 66 6.08 2.16 -1.37
CA ALA A 66 6.05 1.04 -0.45
C ALA A 66 4.93 1.18 0.59
N ASP A 67 4.69 2.40 1.10
CA ASP A 67 3.61 2.67 2.06
C ASP A 67 2.23 2.49 1.42
N VAL A 68 2.03 2.96 0.19
CA VAL A 68 0.79 2.68 -0.57
C VAL A 68 0.57 1.18 -0.73
N LEU A 69 1.61 0.40 -1.09
CA LEU A 69 1.48 -1.05 -1.20
C LEU A 69 1.17 -1.67 0.17
N GLY A 70 1.88 -1.28 1.22
CA GLY A 70 1.69 -1.79 2.58
C GLY A 70 0.27 -1.56 3.09
N MET A 71 -0.24 -0.34 2.95
CA MET A 71 -1.61 0.00 3.35
C MET A 71 -2.67 -0.68 2.50
N LEU A 72 -2.41 -0.93 1.21
CA LEU A 72 -3.30 -1.73 0.37
C LEU A 72 -3.40 -3.18 0.88
N LEU A 73 -2.27 -3.79 1.27
CA LEU A 73 -2.25 -5.14 1.84
C LEU A 73 -3.01 -5.21 3.15
N ILE A 74 -2.81 -4.23 4.05
CA ILE A 74 -3.55 -4.13 5.32
C ILE A 74 -5.05 -3.97 5.08
N TYR A 75 -5.44 -3.11 4.13
CA TYR A 75 -6.84 -2.92 3.76
C TYR A 75 -7.45 -4.23 3.24
N CYS A 76 -6.77 -4.92 2.32
CA CYS A 76 -7.26 -6.17 1.76
C CYS A 76 -7.46 -7.25 2.82
N ASP A 77 -6.51 -7.43 3.74
CA ASP A 77 -6.64 -8.39 4.85
C ASP A 77 -7.87 -8.09 5.70
N ARG A 78 -8.03 -6.83 6.14
CA ARG A 78 -9.17 -6.40 6.96
C ARG A 78 -10.52 -6.50 6.25
N ALA A 79 -10.53 -6.33 4.92
CA ALA A 79 -11.72 -6.46 4.10
C ALA A 79 -12.02 -7.91 3.66
N GLY A 80 -11.19 -8.89 4.04
CA GLY A 80 -11.33 -10.28 3.63
C GLY A 80 -11.08 -10.51 2.14
N ILE A 81 -10.24 -9.68 1.52
CA ILE A 81 -9.89 -9.76 0.10
C ILE A 81 -8.60 -10.56 -0.05
N ASP A 82 -8.70 -11.73 -0.68
CA ASP A 82 -7.54 -12.44 -1.21
C ASP A 82 -7.03 -11.72 -2.47
N LEU A 83 -6.03 -10.86 -2.26
CA LEU A 83 -5.46 -10.03 -3.32
C LEU A 83 -4.75 -10.87 -4.40
N GLU A 84 -4.11 -11.98 -4.02
CA GLU A 84 -3.40 -12.84 -4.98
C GLU A 84 -4.39 -13.50 -5.95
N THR A 85 -5.45 -14.10 -5.41
CA THR A 85 -6.55 -14.65 -6.21
C THR A 85 -7.25 -13.56 -7.04
N ALA A 86 -7.46 -12.37 -6.48
CA ALA A 86 -8.05 -11.25 -7.21
C ALA A 86 -7.19 -10.80 -8.40
N MET A 87 -5.85 -10.77 -8.24
CA MET A 87 -4.90 -10.45 -9.30
C MET A 87 -4.90 -11.50 -10.40
N GLN A 88 -4.90 -12.79 -10.03
CA GLN A 88 -5.02 -13.90 -10.98
C GLN A 88 -6.28 -13.77 -11.83
N ARG A 89 -7.43 -13.65 -11.17
CA ARG A 89 -8.75 -13.55 -11.82
C ARG A 89 -8.91 -12.32 -12.71
N LYS A 90 -8.36 -11.16 -12.31
CA LYS A 90 -8.63 -9.88 -12.99
C LYS A 90 -7.61 -9.52 -14.07
N TRP A 91 -6.32 -9.79 -13.81
CA TRP A 91 -5.23 -9.32 -14.66
C TRP A 91 -4.48 -10.46 -15.34
N LEU A 92 -4.06 -11.47 -14.58
CA LEU A 92 -3.12 -12.47 -15.08
C LEU A 92 -3.77 -13.47 -16.05
N HIS A 93 -5.09 -13.66 -15.98
CA HIS A 93 -5.84 -14.48 -16.94
C HIS A 93 -5.62 -14.03 -18.41
N TRP A 94 -5.28 -12.75 -18.66
CA TRP A 94 -5.00 -12.25 -20.01
C TRP A 94 -3.68 -12.75 -20.60
N LEU A 95 -2.74 -13.19 -19.76
CA LEU A 95 -1.49 -13.83 -20.20
C LEU A 95 -1.74 -15.29 -20.57
N GLU A 96 -2.60 -15.99 -19.83
CA GLU A 96 -2.99 -17.37 -20.10
C GLU A 96 -3.82 -17.50 -21.38
N ALA A 97 -4.72 -16.55 -21.65
CA ALA A 97 -5.53 -16.55 -22.86
C ALA A 97 -4.74 -16.31 -24.16
N LYS A 98 -3.48 -15.89 -24.06
CA LYS A 98 -2.57 -15.66 -25.19
C LYS A 98 -1.52 -16.76 -25.38
N ALA A 99 -1.49 -17.75 -24.48
CA ALA A 99 -0.63 -18.93 -24.57
C ALA A 99 -1.35 -20.07 -25.31
#